data_AF-A0A2E8RZH2-F1
#
_entry.id   AF-A0A2E8RZH2-F1
#
_cell.length_a   1.000
_cell.length_b   1.000
_cell.length_c   1.000
_cell.angle_alpha   90.00
_cell.angle_beta   90.00
_cell.angle_gamma   90.00
#
_symmetry.space_group_name_H-M   'P 1'
#
loop_
_entity.id
_entity.type
_entity.pdbx_description
1 polymer ?
#
loop_
_entity_poly.entity_id
_entity_poly.type
_entity_poly.pdbx_seq_one_letter_code
_entity_poly.pdbx_strand_id
1 'polypeptide(L)'
;MRNSRGRNLWVWVGVVALLSTACAPADDAESDVLDTSDEPSAICDPAEKDLAPAVVGTIYQDMNSSDASIYTDGFEADIDAALPGVVFSLLGNDEERSFLSCDDGTFATGGLPDGTYLLSPSLADDQSASTQNHPRRLPEAIREGQVTLVTFGDSVPVEGSATLFPARLADLLAPLATTTNHNIAVGGSTAQDWMPGTNLFENTLVPRLDDADVVIISIGGNDVLVYANEAMANGAGIMAAINGLEGFLLELLETVYTLADAIRSRNPNVDIVYCLYPNYATSDTWTSFIGQFKSFIEPLLKDGIELVRSTMDPSKGVVLVDIYGATKDLDLDDYLFDFLHFNDEGQQLYANEIFKALGGIHIEASIPEVHRHFGVVSTTPQTP
;
A
#
# COMPACT_ATOMS: atom_id res chain seq x y z
N MET A 1 12.84 8.61 -65.12
CA MET A 1 11.69 7.74 -64.78
C MET A 1 11.24 8.22 -63.39
N ARG A 2 10.08 8.88 -63.14
CA ARG A 2 8.66 8.45 -63.34
C ARG A 2 8.46 7.01 -62.87
N ASN A 3 7.56 6.59 -61.96
CA ASN A 3 6.36 7.16 -61.29
C ASN A 3 6.06 6.29 -60.01
N SER A 4 5.17 6.60 -59.06
CA SER A 4 4.52 7.84 -58.56
C SER A 4 3.59 7.55 -57.35
N ARG A 5 3.45 8.49 -56.39
CA ARG A 5 2.33 8.70 -55.40
C ARG A 5 1.45 7.51 -54.95
N GLY A 6 1.27 7.39 -53.62
CA GLY A 6 0.10 6.76 -52.98
C GLY A 6 -0.21 7.37 -51.62
N ARG A 7 -1.27 8.20 -51.53
CA ARG A 7 -1.87 8.71 -50.28
C ARG A 7 -3.16 7.92 -50.01
N ASN A 8 -3.52 7.79 -48.73
CA ASN A 8 -4.87 7.74 -48.11
C ASN A 8 -4.61 7.46 -46.62
N LEU A 9 -4.87 8.31 -45.62
CA LEU A 9 -5.98 9.24 -45.35
C LEU A 9 -7.33 8.53 -45.22
N TRP A 10 -7.71 8.20 -43.98
CA TRP A 10 -9.08 8.05 -43.55
C TRP A 10 -9.29 8.87 -42.28
N VAL A 11 -10.25 9.79 -42.37
CA VAL A 11 -10.76 10.60 -41.26
C VAL A 11 -12.20 10.15 -41.05
N TRP A 12 -12.60 9.94 -39.80
CA TRP A 12 -14.01 9.79 -39.46
C TRP A 12 -14.48 11.01 -38.66
N VAL A 13 -15.51 11.66 -39.18
CA VAL A 13 -16.30 12.70 -38.53
C VAL A 13 -17.76 12.26 -38.66
N GLY A 14 -18.48 12.22 -37.54
CA GLY A 14 -19.92 11.98 -37.48
C GLY A 14 -20.56 13.01 -36.56
N VAL A 15 -21.58 13.72 -37.04
CA VAL A 15 -22.25 14.83 -36.34
C VAL A 15 -23.76 14.74 -36.58
N VAL A 16 -24.54 15.31 -35.64
CA VAL A 16 -25.96 15.75 -35.72
C VAL A 16 -27.06 14.75 -35.33
N ALA A 17 -27.67 15.01 -34.16
CA ALA A 17 -29.11 15.30 -33.93
C ALA A 17 -29.37 15.20 -32.41
N LEU A 18 -29.73 16.22 -31.62
CA LEU A 18 -30.72 17.29 -31.77
C LEU A 18 -32.18 16.80 -31.88
N LEU A 19 -32.78 16.53 -30.72
CA LEU A 19 -34.23 16.49 -30.52
C LEU A 19 -34.58 17.19 -29.19
N SER A 20 -35.61 18.03 -29.22
CA SER A 20 -36.04 18.87 -28.10
C SER A 20 -37.57 18.89 -28.01
N THR A 21 -38.13 18.30 -26.96
CA THR A 21 -39.51 18.41 -26.43
C THR A 21 -39.59 17.51 -25.18
N ALA A 22 -40.31 17.80 -24.10
CA ALA A 22 -41.16 18.95 -23.79
C ALA A 22 -41.18 19.19 -22.26
N CYS A 23 -41.57 20.38 -21.81
CA CYS A 23 -41.81 20.64 -20.38
C CYS A 23 -43.11 19.95 -19.93
N ALA A 24 -43.05 19.29 -18.77
CA ALA A 24 -44.22 19.00 -17.94
C ALA A 24 -44.03 19.71 -16.59
N PRO A 25 -45.07 20.33 -16.01
CA PRO A 25 -45.01 20.80 -14.63
C PRO A 25 -45.00 19.58 -13.70
N ALA A 26 -44.11 19.57 -12.71
CA ALA A 26 -44.21 18.64 -11.60
C ALA A 26 -45.21 19.20 -10.59
N ASP A 27 -46.11 18.36 -10.07
CA ASP A 27 -46.97 18.72 -8.95
C ASP A 27 -46.12 18.73 -7.66
N ASP A 28 -46.24 19.80 -6.87
CA ASP A 28 -45.62 19.93 -5.56
C ASP A 28 -46.31 18.98 -4.56
N ALA A 29 -45.78 17.76 -4.44
CA ALA A 29 -46.12 16.84 -3.37
C ALA A 29 -45.11 16.99 -2.22
N GLU A 30 -45.47 17.77 -1.21
CA GLU A 30 -44.75 17.79 0.07
C GLU A 30 -44.84 16.40 0.72
N SER A 31 -43.82 15.57 0.49
CA SER A 31 -43.61 14.36 1.29
C SER A 31 -42.88 14.73 2.57
N ASP A 32 -43.60 14.72 3.69
CA ASP A 32 -43.00 14.62 5.03
C ASP A 32 -42.23 13.30 5.12
N VAL A 33 -40.99 13.29 4.63
CA VAL A 33 -40.02 12.25 4.92
C VAL A 33 -39.62 12.47 6.36
N LEU A 34 -40.19 11.65 7.25
CA LEU A 34 -39.67 11.50 8.60
C LEU A 34 -38.24 10.98 8.49
N ASP A 35 -37.29 11.89 8.61
CA ASP A 35 -35.86 11.61 8.67
C ASP A 35 -35.54 10.92 10.00
N THR A 36 -35.83 9.61 10.03
CA THR A 36 -35.38 8.69 11.07
C THR A 36 -34.06 8.06 10.64
N SER A 37 -33.10 8.89 10.25
CA SER A 37 -31.70 8.55 10.38
C SER A 37 -31.41 8.40 11.88
N ASP A 38 -31.68 7.21 12.41
CA ASP A 38 -31.02 6.73 13.63
C ASP A 38 -29.53 6.64 13.28
N GLU A 39 -28.82 7.77 13.36
CA GLU A 39 -27.37 7.79 13.19
C GLU A 39 -26.79 6.81 14.22
N PRO A 40 -26.07 5.77 13.78
CA PRO A 40 -25.52 4.78 14.69
C PRO A 40 -24.57 5.52 15.62
N SER A 41 -24.96 5.63 16.89
CA SER A 41 -24.16 6.33 17.89
C SER A 41 -22.89 5.52 18.13
N ALA A 42 -21.84 5.84 17.38
CA ALA A 42 -20.51 5.33 17.63
C ALA A 42 -20.13 5.71 19.07
N ILE A 43 -19.72 4.72 19.85
CA ILE A 43 -19.38 4.86 21.27
C ILE A 43 -17.96 4.34 21.46
N CYS A 44 -17.20 4.99 22.34
CA CYS A 44 -16.00 4.40 22.94
C CYS A 44 -16.48 3.50 24.08
N ASP A 45 -16.24 2.18 23.98
CA ASP A 45 -16.43 1.25 25.09
C ASP A 45 -15.14 0.44 25.35
N PRO A 46 -14.33 0.83 26.34
CA PRO A 46 -13.11 0.11 26.72
C PRO A 46 -13.34 -1.31 27.22
N ALA A 47 -14.58 -1.74 27.48
CA ALA A 47 -14.91 -3.11 27.88
C ALA A 47 -14.98 -4.09 26.69
N GLU A 48 -15.09 -3.59 25.44
CA GLU A 48 -15.10 -4.41 24.23
C GLU A 48 -13.83 -5.27 24.09
N LYS A 49 -12.68 -4.79 24.60
CA LYS A 49 -11.42 -5.57 24.61
C LYS A 49 -11.49 -6.86 25.42
N ASP A 50 -12.39 -6.92 26.41
CA ASP A 50 -12.55 -8.11 27.27
C ASP A 50 -13.41 -9.19 26.56
N LEU A 51 -13.96 -8.89 25.37
CA LEU A 51 -14.74 -9.78 24.52
C LEU A 51 -13.87 -10.39 23.42
N ALA A 52 -13.04 -11.39 23.74
CA ALA A 52 -12.21 -12.06 22.74
C ALA A 52 -13.04 -12.90 21.72
N PRO A 53 -12.64 -12.95 20.43
CA PRO A 53 -11.56 -12.18 19.80
C PRO A 53 -11.87 -10.68 19.68
N ALA A 54 -10.86 -9.85 19.91
CA ALA A 54 -10.98 -8.39 19.84
C ALA A 54 -9.91 -7.75 18.93
N VAL A 55 -10.28 -6.63 18.31
CA VAL A 55 -9.35 -5.67 17.72
C VAL A 55 -9.22 -4.51 18.69
N VAL A 56 -7.99 -4.16 19.04
CA VAL A 56 -7.70 -3.03 19.92
C VAL A 56 -6.63 -2.14 19.31
N GLY A 57 -6.49 -0.93 19.83
CA GLY A 57 -5.40 -0.07 19.40
C GLY A 57 -5.38 1.31 20.04
N THR A 58 -4.52 2.15 19.48
CA THR A 58 -4.40 3.57 19.82
C THR A 58 -4.30 4.40 18.54
N ILE A 59 -4.98 5.54 18.52
CA ILE A 59 -4.81 6.60 17.53
C ILE A 59 -4.32 7.88 18.21
N TYR A 60 -3.33 8.51 17.60
CA TYR A 60 -2.58 9.62 18.18
C TYR A 60 -2.06 10.54 17.09
N GLN A 61 -1.84 11.79 17.47
CA GLN A 61 -1.05 12.72 16.71
C GLN A 61 0.42 12.36 16.94
N ASP A 62 1.07 11.92 15.86
CA ASP A 62 2.49 11.65 15.80
C ASP A 62 3.21 13.01 15.67
N MET A 63 4.00 13.35 16.68
CA MET A 63 4.58 14.68 16.84
C MET A 63 6.03 14.79 16.34
N ASN A 64 6.69 13.67 16.05
CA ASN A 64 8.09 13.60 15.60
C ASN A 64 8.26 12.87 14.25
N SER A 65 7.20 12.25 13.73
CA SER A 65 7.18 11.35 12.58
C SER A 65 8.04 10.09 12.76
N SER A 66 8.10 9.53 13.99
CA SER A 66 8.85 8.31 14.30
C SER A 66 8.14 7.04 13.79
N ASP A 67 6.81 7.07 13.71
CA ASP A 67 5.98 5.91 13.36
C ASP A 67 5.89 5.74 11.85
N ALA A 68 7.02 5.44 11.21
CA ALA A 68 7.13 5.28 9.76
C ALA A 68 6.50 3.97 9.23
N SER A 69 6.23 3.01 10.09
CA SER A 69 5.61 1.72 9.77
C SER A 69 5.09 1.01 11.03
N ILE A 70 4.20 0.04 10.83
CA ILE A 70 3.74 -0.93 11.84
C ILE A 70 4.85 -1.76 12.54
N TYR A 71 6.13 -1.58 12.19
CA TYR A 71 7.31 -2.25 12.76
C TYR A 71 8.37 -1.29 13.34
N THR A 72 8.13 0.02 13.29
CA THR A 72 8.88 1.07 13.97
C THR A 72 8.17 1.50 15.25
N ASP A 73 8.77 2.45 15.98
CA ASP A 73 8.24 2.92 17.26
C ASP A 73 6.83 3.52 17.08
N GLY A 74 5.88 3.05 17.89
CA GLY A 74 4.54 3.61 17.98
C GLY A 74 4.37 4.45 19.25
N PHE A 75 3.13 4.90 19.52
CA PHE A 75 2.74 5.89 20.53
C PHE A 75 3.75 6.17 21.66
N GLU A 76 4.51 7.25 21.51
CA GLU A 76 5.49 7.74 22.46
C GLU A 76 4.82 8.71 23.44
N ALA A 77 4.33 8.22 24.59
CA ALA A 77 3.46 9.00 25.50
C ALA A 77 4.07 10.29 26.12
N ASP A 78 5.36 10.56 25.93
CA ASP A 78 6.04 11.82 26.29
C ASP A 78 6.30 12.78 25.12
N ILE A 79 5.99 12.36 23.89
CA ILE A 79 6.14 13.11 22.63
C ILE A 79 4.80 13.30 21.92
N ASP A 80 4.04 12.21 21.77
CA ASP A 80 2.78 12.14 21.03
C ASP A 80 1.56 12.56 21.85
N ALA A 81 0.47 12.88 21.15
CA ALA A 81 -0.81 13.23 21.78
C ALA A 81 -1.93 12.30 21.33
N ALA A 82 -2.61 11.65 22.28
CA ALA A 82 -3.80 10.85 22.00
C ALA A 82 -4.89 11.62 21.23
N LEU A 83 -5.56 10.96 20.28
CA LEU A 83 -6.65 11.54 19.48
C LEU A 83 -8.02 10.93 19.87
N PRO A 84 -8.80 11.60 20.72
CA PRO A 84 -10.12 11.12 21.15
C PRO A 84 -11.22 11.40 20.12
N GLY A 85 -12.25 10.56 20.12
CA GLY A 85 -13.46 10.76 19.30
C GLY A 85 -13.28 10.54 17.80
N VAL A 86 -12.20 9.90 17.35
CA VAL A 86 -12.04 9.50 15.94
C VAL A 86 -12.96 8.34 15.66
N VAL A 87 -13.77 8.44 14.61
CA VAL A 87 -14.65 7.36 14.14
C VAL A 87 -13.82 6.30 13.44
N PHE A 88 -14.03 5.04 13.80
CA PHE A 88 -13.52 3.88 13.08
C PHE A 88 -14.67 3.13 12.44
N SER A 89 -14.45 2.64 11.23
CA SER A 89 -15.25 1.60 10.60
C SER A 89 -14.47 0.29 10.60
N LEU A 90 -15.10 -0.80 11.06
CA LEU A 90 -14.65 -2.17 10.83
C LEU A 90 -15.59 -2.82 9.80
N LEU A 91 -15.06 -3.00 8.58
CA LEU A 91 -15.77 -3.64 7.46
C LEU A 91 -15.51 -5.15 7.52
N GLY A 92 -16.55 -5.95 7.70
CA GLY A 92 -16.52 -7.42 7.55
C GLY A 92 -17.40 -7.90 6.38
N ASN A 93 -17.51 -9.22 6.19
CA ASN A 93 -18.23 -9.81 5.06
C ASN A 93 -19.70 -9.37 4.93
N ASP A 94 -20.43 -9.31 6.04
CA ASP A 94 -21.88 -9.09 6.08
C ASP A 94 -22.29 -7.86 6.93
N GLU A 95 -21.33 -7.18 7.58
CA GLU A 95 -21.60 -6.06 8.49
C GLU A 95 -20.47 -5.01 8.49
N GLU A 96 -20.86 -3.73 8.62
CA GLU A 96 -19.97 -2.64 9.01
C GLU A 96 -20.29 -2.25 10.46
N ARG A 97 -19.27 -2.19 11.32
CA ARG A 97 -19.40 -1.69 12.70
C ARG A 97 -18.70 -0.33 12.81
N SER A 98 -19.31 0.61 13.54
CA SER A 98 -18.72 1.92 13.82
C SER A 98 -18.54 2.17 15.31
N PHE A 99 -17.36 2.65 15.71
CA PHE A 99 -17.01 2.95 17.11
C PHE A 99 -16.07 4.18 17.18
N LEU A 100 -15.85 4.70 18.38
CA LEU A 100 -14.98 5.87 18.60
C LEU A 100 -13.69 5.48 19.35
N SER A 101 -12.61 6.22 19.11
CA SER A 101 -11.51 6.30 20.08
C SER A 101 -11.96 7.02 21.35
N CYS A 102 -11.40 6.57 22.47
CA CYS A 102 -11.64 7.05 23.82
C CYS A 102 -10.83 8.32 24.16
N ASP A 103 -11.07 8.91 25.34
CA ASP A 103 -10.38 10.12 25.82
C ASP A 103 -8.84 10.01 25.82
N ASP A 104 -8.31 8.79 25.91
CA ASP A 104 -6.87 8.46 25.87
C ASP A 104 -6.39 7.96 24.49
N GLY A 105 -7.21 8.13 23.44
CA GLY A 105 -6.92 7.71 22.07
C GLY A 105 -7.02 6.20 21.85
N THR A 106 -7.28 5.40 22.88
CA THR A 106 -7.45 3.95 22.72
C THR A 106 -8.78 3.61 22.05
N PHE A 107 -8.86 2.47 21.39
CA PHE A 107 -10.09 1.92 20.85
C PHE A 107 -10.14 0.40 21.02
N ALA A 108 -11.34 -0.17 21.05
CA ALA A 108 -11.56 -1.60 21.08
C ALA A 108 -12.89 -1.97 20.40
N THR A 109 -12.93 -3.12 19.74
CA THR A 109 -14.15 -3.79 19.31
C THR A 109 -13.95 -5.31 19.41
N GLY A 110 -14.90 -6.00 20.03
CA GLY A 110 -14.78 -7.41 20.38
C GLY A 110 -15.99 -8.24 19.97
N GLY A 111 -15.99 -9.48 20.44
CA GLY A 111 -16.95 -10.51 20.04
C GLY A 111 -16.94 -10.74 18.53
N LEU A 112 -15.78 -10.59 17.89
CA LEU A 112 -15.64 -10.72 16.45
C LEU A 112 -15.63 -12.21 16.06
N PRO A 113 -16.49 -12.65 15.13
CA PRO A 113 -16.38 -14.01 14.60
C PRO A 113 -15.10 -14.19 13.78
N ASP A 114 -14.67 -15.44 13.62
CA ASP A 114 -13.55 -15.79 12.74
C ASP A 114 -13.82 -15.29 11.32
N GLY A 115 -12.85 -14.59 10.72
CA GLY A 115 -13.05 -13.95 9.41
C GLY A 115 -12.01 -12.89 9.07
N THR A 116 -12.27 -12.21 7.96
CA THR A 116 -11.44 -11.11 7.47
C THR A 116 -12.19 -9.80 7.64
N TYR A 117 -11.45 -8.75 8.02
CA TYR A 117 -11.96 -7.41 8.25
C TYR A 117 -11.02 -6.34 7.69
N LEU A 118 -11.54 -5.16 7.41
CA LEU A 118 -10.76 -3.94 7.17
C LEU A 118 -11.07 -2.92 8.27
N LEU A 119 -10.03 -2.42 8.96
CA LEU A 119 -10.15 -1.33 9.92
C LEU A 119 -9.76 0.00 9.27
N SER A 120 -10.68 0.96 9.27
CA SER A 120 -10.51 2.27 8.62
C SER A 120 -10.86 3.40 9.59
N PRO A 121 -9.89 4.18 10.10
CA PRO A 121 -10.19 5.45 10.76
C PRO A 121 -10.74 6.49 9.77
N SER A 122 -11.66 7.33 10.23
CA SER A 122 -12.14 8.52 9.55
C SER A 122 -11.32 9.73 10.00
N LEU A 123 -10.21 9.99 9.30
CA LEU A 123 -9.37 11.17 9.52
C LEU A 123 -9.98 12.42 8.85
N ALA A 124 -9.61 13.60 9.33
CA ALA A 124 -9.97 14.87 8.69
C ALA A 124 -9.21 15.09 7.37
N ASP A 125 -9.75 15.94 6.48
CA ASP A 125 -9.12 16.25 5.18
C ASP A 125 -7.70 16.84 5.28
N ASP A 126 -7.34 17.43 6.42
CA ASP A 126 -6.00 18.00 6.70
C ASP A 126 -5.11 17.09 7.57
N GLN A 127 -5.48 15.81 7.70
CA GLN A 127 -4.74 14.78 8.40
C GLN A 127 -4.24 13.71 7.43
N SER A 128 -3.16 13.02 7.79
CA SER A 128 -2.64 11.85 7.08
C SER A 128 -1.97 10.91 8.07
N ALA A 129 -2.04 9.60 7.85
CA ALA A 129 -1.42 8.63 8.75
C ALA A 129 0.10 8.58 8.56
N SER A 130 0.89 8.79 9.62
CA SER A 130 2.36 8.66 9.57
C SER A 130 2.80 7.21 9.45
N THR A 131 2.06 6.30 10.09
CA THR A 131 2.14 4.83 9.99
C THR A 131 2.06 4.29 8.56
N GLN A 132 1.64 5.13 7.61
CA GLN A 132 1.44 4.80 6.20
C GLN A 132 0.55 3.56 6.00
N ASN A 133 -0.38 3.31 6.94
CA ASN A 133 -1.27 2.14 6.96
C ASN A 133 -2.76 2.50 6.79
N HIS A 134 -3.04 3.64 6.13
CA HIS A 134 -4.38 4.20 5.96
C HIS A 134 -4.73 4.35 4.47
N PRO A 135 -5.27 3.29 3.82
CA PRO A 135 -5.85 3.43 2.50
C PRO A 135 -7.11 4.29 2.57
N ARG A 136 -7.27 5.18 1.58
CA ARG A 136 -8.42 6.09 1.47
C ARG A 136 -9.53 5.51 0.61
N ARG A 137 -9.18 4.79 -0.45
CA ARG A 137 -10.11 4.32 -1.49
C ARG A 137 -10.58 2.89 -1.27
N LEU A 138 -9.72 1.99 -0.78
CA LEU A 138 -10.09 0.60 -0.50
C LEU A 138 -11.31 0.46 0.43
N PRO A 139 -11.49 1.26 1.52
CA PRO A 139 -12.70 1.20 2.34
C PRO A 139 -13.97 1.60 1.57
N GLU A 140 -13.87 2.48 0.57
CA GLU A 140 -15.00 2.86 -0.29
C GLU A 140 -15.31 1.77 -1.31
N ALA A 141 -14.28 1.25 -1.99
CA ALA A 141 -14.39 0.15 -2.95
C ALA A 141 -15.04 -1.11 -2.34
N ILE A 142 -14.68 -1.44 -1.09
CA ILE A 142 -15.33 -2.54 -0.35
C ILE A 142 -16.82 -2.27 -0.11
N ARG A 143 -17.22 -1.04 0.25
CA ARG A 143 -18.65 -0.67 0.40
C ARG A 143 -19.40 -0.65 -0.94
N GLU A 144 -18.72 -0.38 -2.04
CA GLU A 144 -19.24 -0.53 -3.41
C GLU A 144 -19.36 -2.00 -3.85
N GLY A 145 -18.77 -2.94 -3.09
CA GLY A 145 -18.83 -4.38 -3.31
C GLY A 145 -17.85 -4.91 -4.36
N GLN A 146 -16.93 -4.08 -4.86
CA GLN A 146 -15.94 -4.44 -5.88
C GLN A 146 -14.60 -3.76 -5.58
N VAL A 147 -13.50 -4.51 -5.72
CA VAL A 147 -12.12 -4.00 -5.59
C VAL A 147 -11.31 -4.40 -6.82
N THR A 148 -10.63 -3.45 -7.45
CA THR A 148 -9.68 -3.67 -8.54
C THR A 148 -8.26 -3.44 -8.05
N LEU A 149 -7.47 -4.51 -8.01
CA LEU A 149 -6.05 -4.50 -7.67
C LEU A 149 -5.20 -4.48 -8.95
N VAL A 150 -4.20 -3.62 -9.02
CA VAL A 150 -3.19 -3.62 -10.08
C VAL A 150 -1.81 -3.79 -9.46
N THR A 151 -1.12 -4.89 -9.74
CA THR A 151 0.29 -5.07 -9.29
C THR A 151 1.22 -4.92 -10.48
N PHE A 152 2.18 -4.02 -10.39
CA PHE A 152 3.31 -3.95 -11.31
C PHE A 152 4.64 -3.99 -10.54
N GLY A 153 5.69 -4.40 -11.22
CA GLY A 153 6.94 -4.70 -10.53
C GLY A 153 7.90 -5.57 -11.32
N ASP A 154 8.88 -6.08 -10.59
CA ASP A 154 9.93 -6.97 -11.06
C ASP A 154 9.52 -8.46 -11.08
N SER A 155 10.41 -9.36 -10.63
CA SER A 155 10.19 -10.81 -10.57
C SER A 155 9.48 -11.27 -9.29
N VAL A 156 9.51 -10.50 -8.19
CA VAL A 156 8.88 -10.90 -6.93
C VAL A 156 7.37 -11.18 -7.07
N PRO A 157 6.58 -10.38 -7.83
CA PRO A 157 5.15 -10.69 -8.04
C PRO A 157 4.87 -11.81 -9.04
N VAL A 158 5.89 -12.41 -9.70
CA VAL A 158 5.71 -13.37 -10.81
C VAL A 158 6.49 -14.69 -10.67
N GLU A 159 7.40 -14.83 -9.70
CA GLU A 159 8.21 -16.04 -9.50
C GLU A 159 8.12 -16.61 -8.07
N GLY A 160 8.22 -17.94 -7.96
CA GLY A 160 8.58 -18.64 -6.72
C GLY A 160 7.52 -19.46 -5.99
N SER A 161 6.24 -19.20 -6.25
CA SER A 161 5.15 -20.12 -5.89
C SER A 161 4.24 -20.37 -7.09
N ALA A 162 3.47 -21.46 -7.05
CA ALA A 162 2.35 -21.69 -7.95
C ALA A 162 1.23 -20.64 -7.76
N THR A 163 1.10 -20.06 -6.56
CA THR A 163 0.18 -18.97 -6.23
C THR A 163 0.98 -17.80 -5.66
N LEU A 164 1.03 -16.72 -6.42
CA LEU A 164 1.84 -15.53 -6.14
C LEU A 164 1.09 -14.55 -5.23
N PHE A 165 1.80 -13.68 -4.52
CA PHE A 165 1.21 -12.75 -3.54
C PHE A 165 0.04 -11.91 -4.08
N PRO A 166 0.00 -11.43 -5.35
CA PRO A 166 -1.14 -10.65 -5.84
C PRO A 166 -2.43 -11.48 -5.87
N ALA A 167 -2.34 -12.77 -6.15
CA ALA A 167 -3.49 -13.68 -6.11
C ALA A 167 -3.92 -13.96 -4.67
N ARG A 168 -2.97 -14.21 -3.76
CA ARG A 168 -3.25 -14.41 -2.33
C ARG A 168 -3.89 -13.18 -1.68
N LEU A 169 -3.44 -11.98 -2.05
CA LEU A 169 -4.05 -10.72 -1.58
C LEU A 169 -5.50 -10.57 -2.10
N ALA A 170 -5.76 -10.97 -3.35
CA ALA A 170 -7.11 -11.01 -3.87
C ALA A 170 -7.99 -12.04 -3.15
N ASP A 171 -7.44 -13.20 -2.77
CA ASP A 171 -8.13 -14.20 -1.96
C ASP A 171 -8.40 -13.71 -0.52
N LEU A 172 -7.49 -12.91 0.06
CA LEU A 172 -7.70 -12.25 1.36
C LEU A 172 -8.82 -11.21 1.31
N LEU A 173 -8.95 -10.47 0.21
CA LEU A 173 -9.99 -9.43 0.02
C LEU A 173 -11.34 -9.98 -0.48
N ALA A 174 -11.35 -11.17 -1.09
CA ALA A 174 -12.56 -11.82 -1.62
C ALA A 174 -13.75 -11.99 -0.63
N PRO A 175 -13.55 -12.17 0.69
CA PRO A 175 -14.64 -12.16 1.66
C PRO A 175 -15.32 -10.80 1.85
N LEU A 176 -14.59 -9.70 1.60
CA LEU A 176 -15.07 -8.32 1.77
C LEU A 176 -15.71 -7.76 0.50
N ALA A 177 -15.20 -8.12 -0.68
CA ALA A 177 -15.66 -7.57 -1.95
C ALA A 177 -15.33 -8.49 -3.15
N THR A 178 -16.04 -8.27 -4.27
CA THR A 178 -15.69 -8.92 -5.54
C THR A 178 -14.35 -8.38 -6.05
N THR A 179 -13.28 -9.16 -5.90
CA THR A 179 -11.93 -8.69 -6.22
C THR A 179 -11.51 -9.05 -7.66
N THR A 180 -11.13 -8.04 -8.43
CA THR A 180 -10.46 -8.18 -9.74
C THR A 180 -8.97 -7.94 -9.55
N ASN A 181 -8.13 -8.89 -9.99
CA ASN A 181 -6.67 -8.79 -9.88
C ASN A 181 -6.01 -8.62 -11.26
N HIS A 182 -5.12 -7.64 -11.37
CA HIS A 182 -4.31 -7.33 -12.55
C HIS A 182 -2.83 -7.34 -12.18
N ASN A 183 -2.26 -8.54 -12.00
CA ASN A 183 -0.81 -8.71 -12.00
C ASN A 183 -0.25 -8.52 -13.41
N ILE A 184 0.48 -7.42 -13.60
CA ILE A 184 1.13 -7.03 -14.86
C ILE A 184 2.65 -6.88 -14.69
N ALA A 185 3.22 -7.31 -13.57
CA ALA A 185 4.65 -7.25 -13.29
C ALA A 185 5.48 -8.04 -14.32
N VAL A 186 6.74 -7.64 -14.49
CA VAL A 186 7.66 -8.17 -15.51
C VAL A 186 8.99 -8.50 -14.84
N GLY A 187 9.30 -9.79 -14.78
CA GLY A 187 10.56 -10.29 -14.23
C GLY A 187 11.79 -9.64 -14.87
N GLY A 188 12.72 -9.19 -14.02
CA GLY A 188 13.93 -8.48 -14.44
C GLY A 188 13.75 -6.99 -14.78
N SER A 189 12.54 -6.42 -14.67
CA SER A 189 12.33 -4.98 -14.88
C SER A 189 12.84 -4.13 -13.71
N THR A 190 13.14 -2.87 -13.99
CA THR A 190 13.61 -1.83 -13.07
C THR A 190 12.57 -0.71 -12.94
N ALA A 191 12.69 0.16 -11.93
CA ALA A 191 11.83 1.34 -11.81
C ALA A 191 11.86 2.22 -13.06
N GLN A 192 13.02 2.32 -13.72
CA GLN A 192 13.18 3.08 -14.97
C GLN A 192 12.36 2.52 -16.13
N ASP A 193 12.15 1.20 -16.20
CA ASP A 193 11.31 0.58 -17.25
C ASP A 193 9.83 0.95 -17.09
N TRP A 194 9.39 1.31 -15.88
CA TRP A 194 8.01 1.68 -15.53
C TRP A 194 7.75 3.19 -15.56
N MET A 195 8.73 4.04 -15.91
CA MET A 195 8.54 5.50 -15.90
C MET A 195 7.57 6.02 -16.97
N PRO A 196 6.92 7.18 -16.76
CA PRO A 196 6.04 7.79 -17.76
C PRO A 196 6.72 7.98 -19.13
N GLY A 197 6.00 7.66 -20.20
CA GLY A 197 6.53 7.63 -21.57
C GLY A 197 7.28 6.34 -21.97
N THR A 198 7.51 5.39 -21.07
CA THR A 198 8.03 4.06 -21.46
C THR A 198 6.92 3.16 -22.01
N ASN A 199 7.31 2.02 -22.59
CA ASN A 199 6.33 1.05 -23.07
C ASN A 199 5.54 0.36 -21.94
N LEU A 200 6.17 0.04 -20.80
CA LEU A 200 5.46 -0.64 -19.71
C LEU A 200 4.47 0.31 -19.04
N PHE A 201 4.83 1.59 -18.85
CA PHE A 201 3.88 2.58 -18.32
C PHE A 201 2.70 2.80 -19.27
N GLU A 202 2.96 3.25 -20.50
CA GLU A 202 1.89 3.72 -21.41
C GLU A 202 1.03 2.58 -21.96
N ASN A 203 1.60 1.40 -22.25
CA ASN A 203 0.89 0.30 -22.90
C ASN A 203 0.52 -0.86 -21.97
N THR A 204 1.04 -0.91 -20.73
CA THR A 204 0.74 -1.99 -19.78
C THR A 204 0.06 -1.49 -18.51
N LEU A 205 0.60 -0.45 -17.85
CA LEU A 205 0.03 0.09 -16.60
C LEU A 205 -1.15 1.03 -16.84
N VAL A 206 -0.97 2.11 -17.63
CA VAL A 206 -2.00 3.14 -17.88
C VAL A 206 -3.38 2.56 -18.27
N PRO A 207 -3.49 1.53 -19.13
CA PRO A 207 -4.79 0.93 -19.49
C PRO A 207 -5.55 0.25 -18.34
N ARG A 208 -4.98 0.19 -17.12
CA ARG A 208 -5.56 -0.40 -15.91
C ARG A 208 -5.75 0.60 -14.77
N LEU A 209 -5.42 1.87 -14.97
CA LEU A 209 -5.45 2.86 -13.87
C LEU A 209 -6.82 3.49 -13.66
N ASP A 210 -7.62 3.68 -14.72
CA ASP A 210 -8.90 4.40 -14.68
C ASP A 210 -9.92 3.75 -13.72
N ASP A 211 -9.84 2.44 -13.50
CA ASP A 211 -10.72 1.62 -12.65
C ASP A 211 -9.99 0.91 -11.49
N ALA A 212 -8.72 1.27 -11.22
CA ALA A 212 -7.97 0.74 -10.09
C ALA A 212 -8.40 1.37 -8.76
N ASP A 213 -8.56 0.53 -7.72
CA ASP A 213 -8.75 0.98 -6.34
C ASP A 213 -7.44 0.96 -5.56
N VAL A 214 -6.59 -0.04 -5.83
CA VAL A 214 -5.25 -0.18 -5.24
C VAL A 214 -4.22 -0.50 -6.32
N VAL A 215 -3.14 0.26 -6.38
CA VAL A 215 -1.96 0.01 -7.21
C VAL A 215 -0.77 -0.37 -6.33
N ILE A 216 -0.19 -1.55 -6.57
CA ILE A 216 0.92 -2.11 -5.81
C ILE A 216 2.20 -2.03 -6.66
N ILE A 217 3.21 -1.39 -6.07
CA ILE A 217 4.53 -1.14 -6.64
C ILE A 217 5.53 -2.07 -5.96
N SER A 218 6.07 -3.04 -6.71
CA SER A 218 7.13 -3.95 -6.26
C SER A 218 8.36 -3.82 -7.18
N ILE A 219 9.14 -2.74 -6.99
CA ILE A 219 10.34 -2.41 -7.78
C ILE A 219 11.48 -2.01 -6.85
N GLY A 220 12.72 -2.15 -7.30
CA GLY A 220 13.92 -1.69 -6.57
C GLY A 220 14.99 -2.76 -6.42
N GLY A 221 14.61 -4.04 -6.36
CA GLY A 221 15.56 -5.14 -6.26
C GLY A 221 16.53 -5.19 -7.45
N ASN A 222 16.00 -5.14 -8.67
CA ASN A 222 16.82 -5.06 -9.88
C ASN A 222 17.57 -3.74 -10.02
N ASP A 223 16.99 -2.61 -9.58
CA ASP A 223 17.62 -1.31 -9.61
C ASP A 223 18.93 -1.31 -8.79
N VAL A 224 18.90 -1.85 -7.56
CA VAL A 224 20.10 -2.04 -6.72
C VAL A 224 21.12 -2.97 -7.37
N LEU A 225 20.67 -4.06 -8.01
CA LEU A 225 21.56 -4.98 -8.73
C LEU A 225 22.21 -4.31 -9.96
N VAL A 226 21.48 -3.50 -10.72
CA VAL A 226 22.02 -2.73 -11.86
C VAL A 226 23.06 -1.73 -11.37
N TYR A 227 22.71 -0.92 -10.35
CA TYR A 227 23.63 0.03 -9.72
C TYR A 227 24.95 -0.62 -9.25
N ALA A 228 24.86 -1.74 -8.52
CA ALA A 228 26.04 -2.45 -8.04
C ALA A 228 26.89 -3.02 -9.21
N ASN A 229 26.24 -3.56 -10.24
CA ASN A 229 26.93 -4.08 -11.42
C ASN A 229 27.62 -2.97 -12.22
N GLU A 230 27.01 -1.80 -12.37
CA GLU A 230 27.62 -0.65 -13.08
C GLU A 230 28.83 -0.09 -12.33
N ALA A 231 28.75 0.05 -11.01
CA ALA A 231 29.88 0.49 -10.18
C ALA A 231 31.08 -0.48 -10.27
N MET A 232 30.80 -1.79 -10.38
CA MET A 232 31.82 -2.82 -10.62
C MET A 232 32.38 -2.77 -12.06
N ALA A 233 31.52 -2.66 -13.08
CA ALA A 233 31.91 -2.65 -14.49
C ALA A 233 32.74 -1.40 -14.88
N ASN A 234 32.45 -0.25 -14.28
CA ASN A 234 33.18 1.00 -14.49
C ASN A 234 34.55 1.04 -13.78
N GLY A 235 34.96 -0.03 -13.09
CA GLY A 235 36.26 -0.13 -12.41
C GLY A 235 36.38 0.72 -11.13
N ALA A 236 35.29 1.35 -10.69
CA ALA A 236 35.22 2.04 -9.41
C ALA A 236 35.20 1.04 -8.23
N GLY A 237 34.63 -0.15 -8.47
CA GLY A 237 34.70 -1.30 -7.58
C GLY A 237 33.74 -1.21 -6.40
N ILE A 238 33.74 -2.27 -5.57
CA ILE A 238 32.71 -2.47 -4.54
C ILE A 238 32.65 -1.35 -3.51
N MET A 239 33.78 -0.72 -3.18
CA MET A 239 33.81 0.42 -2.25
C MET A 239 33.11 1.66 -2.81
N ALA A 240 33.10 1.86 -4.13
CA ALA A 240 32.36 2.96 -4.74
C ALA A 240 30.84 2.69 -4.74
N ALA A 241 30.44 1.43 -5.00
CA ALA A 241 29.05 1.00 -4.86
C ALA A 241 28.55 1.19 -3.41
N ILE A 242 29.35 0.77 -2.43
CA ILE A 242 29.05 0.95 -1.00
C ILE A 242 28.86 2.43 -0.64
N ASN A 243 29.81 3.29 -1.02
CA ASN A 243 29.80 4.70 -0.65
C ASN A 243 28.70 5.53 -1.34
N GLY A 244 28.12 5.05 -2.44
CA GLY A 244 27.05 5.75 -3.15
C GLY A 244 25.66 5.15 -2.96
N LEU A 245 25.54 4.00 -2.26
CA LEU A 245 24.27 3.28 -2.14
C LEU A 245 23.18 4.11 -1.46
N GLU A 246 23.52 4.86 -0.41
CA GLU A 246 22.61 5.78 0.28
C GLU A 246 21.96 6.78 -0.68
N GLY A 247 22.78 7.50 -1.48
CA GLY A 247 22.28 8.46 -2.45
C GLY A 247 21.43 7.80 -3.54
N PHE A 248 21.84 6.61 -4.00
CA PHE A 248 21.08 5.83 -4.97
C PHE A 248 19.70 5.38 -4.45
N LEU A 249 19.61 4.95 -3.18
CA LEU A 249 18.34 4.53 -2.58
C LEU A 249 17.38 5.72 -2.40
N LEU A 250 17.88 6.92 -2.13
CA LEU A 250 17.08 8.14 -2.13
C LEU A 250 16.62 8.55 -3.55
N GLU A 251 17.47 8.41 -4.58
CA GLU A 251 17.07 8.59 -5.99
C GLU A 251 16.01 7.58 -6.44
N LEU A 252 16.08 6.33 -5.95
CA LEU A 252 15.06 5.32 -6.18
C LEU A 252 13.73 5.68 -5.49
N LEU A 253 13.76 6.21 -4.25
CA LEU A 253 12.56 6.66 -3.55
C LEU A 253 11.87 7.85 -4.28
N GLU A 254 12.64 8.82 -4.77
CA GLU A 254 12.11 9.90 -5.63
C GLU A 254 11.54 9.37 -6.96
N THR A 255 12.09 8.27 -7.48
CA THR A 255 11.53 7.57 -8.65
C THR A 255 10.17 6.94 -8.30
N VAL A 256 10.02 6.32 -7.13
CA VAL A 256 8.74 5.80 -6.63
C VAL A 256 7.71 6.92 -6.47
N TYR A 257 8.08 8.09 -5.93
CA TYR A 257 7.16 9.24 -5.87
C TYR A 257 6.78 9.76 -7.26
N THR A 258 7.72 9.81 -8.20
CA THR A 258 7.44 10.22 -9.58
C THR A 258 6.44 9.27 -10.27
N LEU A 259 6.55 7.96 -10.00
CA LEU A 259 5.57 6.96 -10.44
C LEU A 259 4.21 7.18 -9.76
N ALA A 260 4.18 7.41 -8.45
CA ALA A 260 2.95 7.64 -7.68
C ALA A 260 2.20 8.89 -8.18
N ASP A 261 2.90 10.01 -8.38
CA ASP A 261 2.33 11.24 -8.93
C ASP A 261 1.79 11.03 -10.36
N ALA A 262 2.50 10.26 -11.20
CA ALA A 262 2.06 9.93 -12.54
C ALA A 262 0.81 9.02 -12.55
N ILE A 263 0.72 8.06 -11.62
CA ILE A 263 -0.46 7.22 -11.42
C ILE A 263 -1.66 8.08 -10.96
N ARG A 264 -1.48 8.95 -9.95
CA ARG A 264 -2.54 9.85 -9.48
C ARG A 264 -2.98 10.88 -10.52
N SER A 265 -2.10 11.26 -11.45
CA SER A 265 -2.48 12.12 -12.58
C SER A 265 -3.52 11.47 -13.52
N ARG A 266 -3.68 10.14 -13.45
CA ARG A 266 -4.71 9.38 -14.18
C ARG A 266 -5.90 9.06 -13.29
N ASN A 267 -5.66 8.52 -12.10
CA ASN A 267 -6.68 8.21 -11.11
C ASN A 267 -6.35 8.89 -9.78
N PRO A 268 -6.91 10.09 -9.49
CA PRO A 268 -6.59 10.84 -8.28
C PRO A 268 -6.97 10.15 -6.96
N ASN A 269 -7.85 9.15 -7.02
CA ASN A 269 -8.42 8.51 -5.83
C ASN A 269 -7.67 7.21 -5.45
N VAL A 270 -6.87 6.63 -6.35
CA VAL A 270 -6.28 5.30 -6.14
C VAL A 270 -5.32 5.26 -4.94
N ASP A 271 -5.43 4.20 -4.14
CA ASP A 271 -4.43 3.90 -3.10
C ASP A 271 -3.17 3.35 -3.76
N ILE A 272 -2.01 3.90 -3.38
CA ILE A 272 -0.72 3.52 -3.95
C ILE A 272 0.12 2.89 -2.85
N VAL A 273 0.53 1.65 -3.07
CA VAL A 273 1.24 0.80 -2.11
C VAL A 273 2.65 0.55 -2.63
N TYR A 274 3.68 0.81 -1.82
CA TYR A 274 5.07 0.49 -2.14
C TYR A 274 5.60 -0.61 -1.22
N CYS A 275 6.14 -1.67 -1.82
CA CYS A 275 6.72 -2.79 -1.08
C CYS A 275 8.21 -2.58 -0.86
N LEU A 276 8.61 -2.30 0.38
CA LEU A 276 10.01 -2.25 0.78
C LEU A 276 10.54 -3.68 0.93
N TYR A 277 11.72 -3.95 0.38
CA TYR A 277 12.28 -5.30 0.31
C TYR A 277 12.94 -5.72 1.64
N PRO A 278 13.03 -7.03 1.94
CA PRO A 278 13.77 -7.51 3.09
C PRO A 278 15.28 -7.22 2.94
N ASN A 279 16.02 -7.28 4.05
CA ASN A 279 17.48 -7.29 3.98
C ASN A 279 17.99 -8.68 3.55
N TYR A 280 18.04 -8.95 2.25
CA TYR A 280 18.50 -10.24 1.70
C TYR A 280 19.89 -10.68 2.19
N ALA A 281 20.72 -9.76 2.69
CA ALA A 281 22.03 -10.12 3.24
C ALA A 281 21.96 -10.90 4.58
N THR A 282 20.79 -11.05 5.20
CA THR A 282 20.64 -11.98 6.34
C THR A 282 20.66 -13.44 5.87
N SER A 283 20.11 -13.75 4.68
CA SER A 283 20.04 -15.10 4.10
C SER A 283 21.42 -15.69 3.77
N ASP A 284 21.66 -16.94 4.15
CA ASP A 284 22.82 -17.74 3.74
C ASP A 284 22.78 -18.12 2.25
N THR A 285 21.58 -18.27 1.66
CA THR A 285 21.42 -18.49 0.21
C THR A 285 21.87 -17.26 -0.60
N TRP A 286 21.46 -16.05 -0.23
CA TRP A 286 21.94 -14.82 -0.89
C TRP A 286 23.39 -14.51 -0.55
N THR A 287 23.84 -14.75 0.68
CA THR A 287 25.23 -14.45 1.04
C THR A 287 26.24 -15.43 0.45
N SER A 288 25.80 -16.60 -0.01
CA SER A 288 26.59 -17.47 -0.91
C SER A 288 26.91 -16.82 -2.26
N PHE A 289 26.10 -15.86 -2.74
CA PHE A 289 26.35 -15.10 -3.97
C PHE A 289 27.39 -13.98 -3.76
N ILE A 290 27.27 -13.20 -2.68
CA ILE A 290 28.23 -12.10 -2.38
C ILE A 290 29.52 -12.56 -1.67
N GLY A 291 29.53 -13.76 -1.10
CA GLY A 291 30.70 -14.39 -0.47
C GLY A 291 31.30 -13.56 0.68
N GLN A 292 32.61 -13.29 0.58
CA GLN A 292 33.41 -12.67 1.65
C GLN A 292 32.96 -11.26 2.08
N PHE A 293 32.01 -10.64 1.38
CA PHE A 293 31.54 -9.29 1.66
C PHE A 293 30.31 -9.23 2.60
N LYS A 294 29.75 -10.37 3.06
CA LYS A 294 28.56 -10.42 3.97
C LYS A 294 28.65 -9.41 5.11
N SER A 295 29.73 -9.47 5.90
CA SER A 295 29.93 -8.63 7.08
C SER A 295 30.06 -7.12 6.81
N PHE A 296 30.15 -6.70 5.55
CA PHE A 296 30.17 -5.29 5.16
C PHE A 296 28.86 -4.85 4.48
N ILE A 297 28.24 -5.75 3.71
CA ILE A 297 27.02 -5.46 2.94
C ILE A 297 25.77 -5.57 3.82
N GLU A 298 25.72 -6.53 4.74
CA GLU A 298 24.58 -6.76 5.63
C GLU A 298 24.19 -5.53 6.47
N PRO A 299 25.11 -4.87 7.22
CA PRO A 299 24.78 -3.63 7.92
C PRO A 299 24.50 -2.46 6.96
N LEU A 300 25.15 -2.40 5.80
CA LEU A 300 24.92 -1.31 4.84
C LEU A 300 23.52 -1.37 4.21
N LEU A 301 23.06 -2.57 3.83
CA LEU A 301 21.70 -2.76 3.33
C LEU A 301 20.68 -2.50 4.44
N LYS A 302 20.96 -2.92 5.68
CA LYS A 302 20.14 -2.58 6.85
C LYS A 302 19.97 -1.07 6.98
N ASP A 303 21.08 -0.33 7.08
CA ASP A 303 21.08 1.12 7.27
C ASP A 303 20.41 1.86 6.09
N GLY A 304 20.64 1.38 4.85
CA GLY A 304 20.01 1.94 3.65
C GLY A 304 18.50 1.69 3.56
N ILE A 305 18.02 0.51 3.94
CA ILE A 305 16.58 0.18 4.00
C ILE A 305 15.90 0.98 5.13
N GLU A 306 16.56 1.11 6.29
CA GLU A 306 16.09 1.93 7.41
C GLU A 306 16.02 3.42 7.04
N LEU A 307 16.96 3.91 6.23
CA LEU A 307 16.89 5.26 5.66
C LEU A 307 15.69 5.43 4.73
N VAL A 308 15.47 4.52 3.77
CA VAL A 308 14.30 4.62 2.86
C VAL A 308 12.99 4.64 3.65
N ARG A 309 12.85 3.76 4.65
CA ARG A 309 11.68 3.72 5.54
C ARG A 309 11.49 5.03 6.31
N SER A 310 12.53 5.54 6.97
CA SER A 310 12.45 6.77 7.78
C SER A 310 12.40 8.07 6.96
N THR A 311 12.73 8.01 5.66
CA THR A 311 12.65 9.15 4.72
C THR A 311 11.35 9.12 3.90
N MET A 312 10.48 8.11 4.07
CA MET A 312 9.18 8.14 3.42
C MET A 312 8.30 9.27 3.97
N ASP A 313 7.82 10.11 3.06
CA ASP A 313 7.05 11.32 3.36
C ASP A 313 5.55 10.98 3.34
N PRO A 314 4.85 10.96 4.50
CA PRO A 314 3.45 10.59 4.57
C PRO A 314 2.54 11.52 3.74
N SER A 315 2.96 12.76 3.45
CA SER A 315 2.19 13.68 2.61
C SER A 315 2.14 13.26 1.14
N LYS A 316 3.00 12.32 0.71
CA LYS A 316 2.91 11.64 -0.58
C LYS A 316 1.80 10.60 -0.63
N GLY A 317 1.19 10.25 0.51
CA GLY A 317 0.07 9.32 0.61
C GLY A 317 0.36 7.92 0.06
N VAL A 318 1.63 7.51 0.01
CA VAL A 318 2.03 6.16 -0.41
C VAL A 318 2.00 5.27 0.83
N VAL A 319 1.26 4.18 0.75
CA VAL A 319 1.17 3.15 1.78
C VAL A 319 2.45 2.31 1.75
N LEU A 320 3.19 2.26 2.85
CA LEU A 320 4.43 1.48 2.95
C LEU A 320 4.14 0.07 3.47
N VAL A 321 4.58 -0.93 2.71
CA VAL A 321 4.63 -2.32 3.17
C VAL A 321 6.06 -2.64 3.58
N ASP A 322 6.32 -2.55 4.88
CA ASP A 322 7.64 -2.75 5.48
C ASP A 322 7.95 -4.26 5.67
N ILE A 323 8.22 -4.96 4.56
CA ILE A 323 8.61 -6.38 4.60
C ILE A 323 9.94 -6.57 5.34
N TYR A 324 10.83 -5.57 5.30
CA TYR A 324 12.03 -5.55 6.15
C TYR A 324 11.66 -5.65 7.64
N GLY A 325 10.75 -4.79 8.11
CA GLY A 325 10.20 -4.83 9.46
C GLY A 325 9.56 -6.18 9.82
N ALA A 326 8.82 -6.78 8.88
CA ALA A 326 8.17 -8.09 9.06
C ALA A 326 9.17 -9.27 9.09
N THR A 327 10.32 -9.15 8.44
CA THR A 327 11.30 -10.24 8.26
C THR A 327 12.56 -10.11 9.11
N LYS A 328 12.80 -8.95 9.78
CA LYS A 328 14.04 -8.66 10.52
C LYS A 328 14.41 -9.69 11.61
N ASP A 329 13.40 -10.34 12.21
CA ASP A 329 13.55 -11.33 13.28
C ASP A 329 13.28 -12.79 12.80
N LEU A 330 13.12 -12.99 11.48
CA LEU A 330 12.88 -14.30 10.85
C LEU A 330 14.17 -14.86 10.23
N ASP A 331 14.26 -16.19 10.15
CA ASP A 331 15.24 -16.83 9.27
C ASP A 331 14.74 -16.70 7.82
N LEU A 332 15.34 -15.80 7.04
CA LEU A 332 14.85 -15.47 5.71
C LEU A 332 14.99 -16.64 4.72
N ASP A 333 15.93 -17.58 4.95
CA ASP A 333 16.09 -18.76 4.08
C ASP A 333 14.86 -19.69 4.11
N ASP A 334 14.10 -19.73 5.22
CA ASP A 334 12.83 -20.47 5.31
C ASP A 334 11.72 -19.89 4.41
N TYR A 335 11.87 -18.65 3.94
CA TYR A 335 10.88 -17.93 3.12
C TYR A 335 11.30 -17.73 1.65
N LEU A 336 12.52 -18.14 1.27
CA LEU A 336 13.02 -18.05 -0.10
C LEU A 336 13.02 -19.42 -0.81
N PHE A 337 12.90 -19.41 -2.14
CA PHE A 337 13.11 -20.61 -2.97
C PHE A 337 14.47 -20.59 -3.67
N ASP A 338 14.99 -19.40 -3.96
CA ASP A 338 16.35 -19.16 -4.44
C ASP A 338 17.01 -18.04 -3.61
N PHE A 339 17.93 -17.27 -4.17
CA PHE A 339 18.61 -16.20 -3.44
C PHE A 339 17.82 -14.88 -3.37
N LEU A 340 16.80 -14.65 -4.22
CA LEU A 340 16.06 -13.38 -4.29
C LEU A 340 14.55 -13.54 -4.13
N HIS A 341 14.01 -14.69 -4.52
CA HIS A 341 12.58 -14.85 -4.73
C HIS A 341 11.94 -15.73 -3.65
N PHE A 342 10.75 -15.32 -3.21
CA PHE A 342 10.02 -15.97 -2.13
C PHE A 342 9.41 -17.32 -2.55
N ASN A 343 9.45 -18.28 -1.63
CA ASN A 343 8.73 -19.56 -1.75
C ASN A 343 7.23 -19.40 -1.43
N ASP A 344 6.51 -20.48 -1.11
CA ASP A 344 5.06 -20.41 -0.83
C ASP A 344 4.76 -19.58 0.42
N GLU A 345 5.52 -19.84 1.48
CA GLU A 345 5.46 -19.20 2.78
C GLU A 345 5.83 -17.71 2.67
N GLY A 346 6.87 -17.38 1.91
CA GLY A 346 7.26 -15.99 1.64
C GLY A 346 6.24 -15.23 0.79
N GLN A 347 5.65 -15.86 -0.23
CA GLN A 347 4.58 -15.26 -1.04
C GLN A 347 3.29 -15.06 -0.21
N GLN A 348 3.02 -15.92 0.78
CA GLN A 348 1.95 -15.71 1.75
C GLN A 348 2.25 -14.55 2.71
N LEU A 349 3.48 -14.48 3.24
CA LEU A 349 3.92 -13.38 4.10
C LEU A 349 3.74 -12.03 3.38
N TYR A 350 4.20 -11.93 2.13
CA TYR A 350 4.08 -10.71 1.32
C TYR A 350 2.62 -10.27 1.18
N ALA A 351 1.70 -11.19 0.88
CA ALA A 351 0.27 -10.90 0.76
C ALA A 351 -0.36 -10.46 2.09
N ASN A 352 0.00 -11.13 3.19
CA ASN A 352 -0.48 -10.79 4.54
C ASN A 352 -0.01 -9.40 4.97
N GLU A 353 1.24 -9.03 4.68
CA GLU A 353 1.80 -7.73 5.04
C GLU A 353 1.21 -6.60 4.19
N ILE A 354 0.98 -6.80 2.89
CA ILE A 354 0.23 -5.83 2.07
C ILE A 354 -1.18 -5.65 2.62
N PHE A 355 -1.87 -6.76 2.94
CA PHE A 355 -3.22 -6.69 3.51
C PHE A 355 -3.24 -5.94 4.85
N LYS A 356 -2.29 -6.22 5.74
CA LYS A 356 -2.12 -5.57 7.05
C LYS A 356 -1.82 -4.07 6.93
N ALA A 357 -0.95 -3.68 5.99
CA ALA A 357 -0.67 -2.27 5.68
C ALA A 357 -1.89 -1.54 5.11
N LEU A 358 -2.78 -2.24 4.40
CA LEU A 358 -4.07 -1.72 3.95
C LEU A 358 -5.14 -1.70 5.08
N GLY A 359 -4.76 -1.75 6.35
CA GLY A 359 -5.71 -1.80 7.49
C GLY A 359 -6.41 -3.14 7.67
N GLY A 360 -6.02 -4.17 6.91
CA GLY A 360 -6.57 -5.51 6.96
C GLY A 360 -6.29 -6.24 8.27
N ILE A 361 -7.26 -7.04 8.69
CA ILE A 361 -7.25 -7.84 9.92
C ILE A 361 -7.79 -9.23 9.60
N HIS A 362 -7.09 -10.27 10.07
CA HIS A 362 -7.63 -11.63 10.11
C HIS A 362 -7.89 -12.00 11.58
N ILE A 363 -9.10 -12.46 11.86
CA ILE A 363 -9.53 -12.92 13.18
C ILE A 363 -9.67 -14.44 13.12
N GLU A 364 -9.04 -15.11 14.08
CA GLU A 364 -9.22 -16.52 14.37
C GLU A 364 -9.46 -16.67 15.88
N ALA A 365 -10.25 -17.64 16.30
CA ALA A 365 -10.43 -18.00 17.71
C ALA A 365 -9.13 -18.42 18.44
N SER A 366 -8.04 -18.64 17.70
CA SER A 366 -6.67 -18.88 18.19
C SER A 366 -5.95 -17.59 18.63
N ILE A 367 -6.37 -16.43 18.11
CA ILE A 367 -5.78 -15.10 18.30
C ILE A 367 -6.77 -14.28 19.16
N PRO A 368 -6.53 -14.13 20.48
CA PRO A 368 -7.48 -13.46 21.36
C PRO A 368 -7.60 -11.96 21.11
N GLU A 369 -6.54 -11.32 20.61
CA GLU A 369 -6.41 -9.88 20.51
C GLU A 369 -5.51 -9.51 19.31
N VAL A 370 -5.95 -8.54 18.49
CA VAL A 370 -5.17 -7.99 17.38
C VAL A 370 -4.96 -6.50 17.60
N HIS A 371 -3.71 -6.10 17.82
CA HIS A 371 -3.32 -4.70 18.02
C HIS A 371 -3.17 -3.95 16.69
N ARG A 372 -3.60 -2.69 16.66
CA ARG A 372 -3.37 -1.72 15.58
C ARG A 372 -2.97 -0.35 16.17
N HIS A 373 -2.06 0.33 15.50
CA HIS A 373 -1.67 1.70 15.85
C HIS A 373 -1.82 2.59 14.63
N PHE A 374 -2.24 3.83 14.87
CA PHE A 374 -2.46 4.85 13.85
C PHE A 374 -1.87 6.18 14.34
N GLY A 375 -0.59 6.40 14.04
CA GLY A 375 0.01 7.72 14.11
C GLY A 375 -0.56 8.63 13.01
N VAL A 376 -0.85 9.88 13.35
CA VAL A 376 -1.48 10.87 12.45
C VAL A 376 -0.68 12.16 12.48
N VAL A 377 -0.26 12.64 11.31
CA VAL A 377 0.34 13.96 11.11
C VAL A 377 -0.67 14.93 10.53
N SER A 378 -0.58 16.21 10.91
CA SER A 378 -1.33 17.27 10.23
C SER A 378 -0.59 17.71 8.97
N THR A 379 -1.30 17.75 7.84
CA THR A 379 -0.77 18.25 6.57
C THR A 379 -0.73 19.77 6.52
N THR A 380 -1.42 20.46 7.45
CA THR A 380 -1.37 21.92 7.58
C THR A 380 -0.09 22.32 8.31
N PRO A 381 0.79 23.14 7.71
CA PRO A 381 2.00 23.61 8.40
C PRO A 381 1.64 24.37 9.68
N GLN A 382 2.05 23.85 10.83
CA GLN A 382 1.88 24.55 12.10
C GLN A 382 2.64 25.88 12.03
N THR A 383 1.91 26.99 12.19
CA THR A 383 2.52 28.32 12.22
C THR A 383 3.17 28.52 13.59
N PRO A 384 4.47 28.86 13.67
CA PRO A 384 5.23 28.93 14.93
C PRO A 384 4.89 30.13 15.81
#